data_AF-A0A1F9B7J7-F1
#
_entry.id   AF-A0A1F9B7J7-F1
#
_cell.length_a   1.000
_cell.length_b   1.000
_cell.length_c   1.000
_cell.angle_alpha   90.00
_cell.angle_beta   90.00
_cell.angle_gamma   90.00
#
_symmetry.space_group_name_H-M   'P 1'
#
loop_
_entity.id
_entity.type
_entity.pdbx_description
1 polymer ?
#
loop_
_entity_poly.entity_id
_entity_poly.type
_entity_poly.pdbx_seq_one_letter_code
_entity_poly.pdbx_strand_id
1 'polypeptide(L)' 'MFRESGARYMIPIHWGTFILSHEPLDEPVARLKSEAKRLAIEDRVIILRHGESFTVPEQILQHRAEKFTHF' A
#
# COMPACT_ATOMS: atom_id res chain seq x y z
N MET A 1 -2.41 5.64 10.70
CA MET A 1 -1.08 5.48 10.06
C MET A 1 -1.07 5.79 8.56
N PHE A 2 -1.64 4.97 7.65
CA PHE A 2 -1.52 5.22 6.18
C PHE A 2 -2.11 6.55 5.71
N ARG A 3 -3.36 6.86 6.08
CA ARG A 3 -4.00 8.12 5.68
C ARG A 3 -3.33 9.33 6.32
N GLU A 4 -2.89 9.19 7.55
CA GLU A 4 -2.21 10.23 8.33
C GLU A 4 -0.81 10.54 7.79
N SER A 5 -0.13 9.57 7.17
CA SER A 5 1.21 9.80 6.61
C SER A 5 1.20 10.62 5.31
N GLY A 6 0.04 10.83 4.70
CA GLY A 6 -0.08 11.50 3.40
C GLY A 6 0.51 10.69 2.23
N ALA A 7 0.85 9.41 2.45
CA ALA A 7 1.37 8.54 1.40
C ALA A 7 0.32 8.28 0.30
N ARG A 8 0.77 8.18 -0.95
CA ARG A 8 -0.14 7.93 -2.08
C ARG A 8 -0.52 6.46 -2.20
N TYR A 9 0.42 5.56 -1.98
CA TYR A 9 0.21 4.11 -2.00
C TYR A 9 0.62 3.47 -0.67
N MET A 10 -0.03 2.36 -0.33
CA MET A 10 0.32 1.49 0.79
C MET A 10 0.61 0.09 0.26
N ILE A 11 1.77 -0.46 0.61
CA ILE A 11 2.12 -1.86 0.34
C ILE A 11 2.19 -2.57 1.70
N PRO A 12 1.26 -3.48 2.02
CA PRO A 12 1.32 -4.24 3.26
C PRO A 12 2.45 -5.27 3.18
N ILE A 13 3.29 -5.27 4.20
CA ILE A 13 4.38 -6.23 4.40
C ILE A 13 4.10 -7.10 5.62
N HIS A 14 5.05 -7.99 5.96
CA HIS A 14 5.00 -8.84 7.16
C HIS A 14 3.85 -9.84 7.27
N TRP A 15 3.09 -10.08 6.20
CA TRP A 15 2.08 -11.14 6.15
C TRP A 15 2.56 -12.31 5.28
N GLY A 16 2.04 -13.51 5.52
CA GLY A 16 2.16 -14.66 4.61
C GLY A 16 3.53 -15.34 4.49
N THR A 17 4.55 -14.93 5.28
CA THR A 17 5.90 -15.54 5.23
C THR A 17 6.24 -16.38 6.46
N PHE A 18 5.87 -15.91 7.66
CA PHE A 18 6.14 -16.61 8.91
C PHE A 18 4.89 -16.63 9.78
N ILE A 19 4.68 -17.73 10.50
CA ILE A 19 3.62 -17.83 11.51
C ILE A 19 4.17 -17.23 12.80
N LEU A 20 3.83 -15.98 13.07
CA LEU A 20 4.26 -15.23 14.25
C LEU A 20 3.13 -14.92 15.23
N SER A 21 1.90 -15.35 14.90
CA SER A 21 0.68 -15.14 15.67
C SER A 21 -0.26 -16.34 15.49
N HIS A 22 -1.42 -16.31 16.15
CA HIS A 22 -2.46 -17.34 16.04
C HIS A 22 -3.51 -17.04 14.96
N GLU A 23 -3.40 -15.91 14.26
CA GLU A 23 -4.36 -15.55 13.22
C GLU A 23 -4.16 -16.45 11.98
N PRO A 24 -5.25 -16.83 11.26
CA PRO A 24 -5.12 -17.50 9.98
C PRO A 24 -4.30 -16.64 8.99
N LEU A 25 -3.43 -17.28 8.20
CA LEU A 25 -2.50 -16.60 7.29
C LEU A 25 -3.17 -15.59 6.33
N ASP A 26 -4.39 -15.90 5.88
CA ASP A 26 -5.13 -15.07 4.92
C ASP A 26 -5.95 -13.96 5.60
N GLU A 27 -6.17 -14.03 6.91
CA GLU A 27 -7.02 -13.08 7.65
C GLU A 27 -6.51 -11.63 7.55
N PRO A 28 -5.20 -11.33 7.73
CA PRO A 28 -4.71 -9.95 7.68
C PRO A 28 -4.99 -9.27 6.33
N VAL A 29 -4.79 -10.00 5.23
CA VAL A 29 -5.04 -9.50 3.88
C VAL A 29 -6.53 -9.34 3.61
N ALA A 30 -7.36 -10.29 4.06
CA ALA A 30 -8.80 -10.20 3.92
C ALA A 30 -9.37 -8.98 4.66
N ARG A 31 -8.94 -8.76 5.91
CA ARG A 31 -9.33 -7.60 6.72
C ARG A 31 -8.90 -6.30 6.08
N LEU A 32 -7.66 -6.23 5.59
CA LEU A 32 -7.17 -5.04 4.90
C LEU A 32 -7.98 -4.73 3.63
N LYS A 33 -8.29 -5.73 2.80
CA LYS A 33 -9.12 -5.54 1.59
C LYS A 33 -10.52 -5.02 1.95
N SER A 34 -11.13 -5.58 2.99
CA SER A 34 -12.44 -5.12 3.49
C SER A 34 -12.40 -3.65 3.91
N GLU A 35 -11.38 -3.26 4.68
CA GLU A 35 -11.24 -1.88 5.14
C GLU A 35 -10.88 -0.90 4.02
N ALA A 36 -10.01 -1.29 3.08
CA ALA A 36 -9.72 -0.50 1.90
C ALA A 36 -11.00 -0.22 1.09
N LYS A 37 -11.85 -1.24 0.94
CA LYS A 37 -13.16 -1.12 0.30
C LYS A 37 -14.12 -0.22 1.05
N ARG A 38 -14.24 -0.40 2.36
CA ARG A 38 -15.08 0.45 3.22
C ARG A 38 -14.68 1.92 3.13
N LEU A 39 -13.40 2.20 2.90
CA LEU A 39 -12.82 3.53 2.82
C LEU A 39 -12.68 4.07 1.39
N ALA A 40 -13.06 3.30 0.36
CA ALA A 40 -12.90 3.64 -1.06
C ALA A 40 -11.46 4.05 -1.44
N ILE A 41 -10.48 3.25 -1.03
CA ILE A 41 -9.03 3.45 -1.29
C ILE A 41 -8.35 2.20 -1.85
N GLU A 42 -9.11 1.28 -2.43
CA GLU A 42 -8.58 0.00 -2.96
C GLU A 42 -7.52 0.22 -4.04
N ASP A 43 -7.66 1.28 -4.83
CA ASP A 43 -6.73 1.71 -5.88
C ASP A 43 -5.36 2.15 -5.34
N ARG A 44 -5.27 2.42 -4.03
CA ARG A 44 -4.08 2.90 -3.34
C ARG A 44 -3.44 1.83 -2.44
N VAL A 45 -4.09 0.68 -2.26
CA VAL A 45 -3.57 -0.43 -1.43
C VAL A 45 -3.09 -1.56 -2.34
N ILE A 46 -1.77 -1.68 -2.46
CA ILE A 46 -1.13 -2.60 -3.41
C ILE A 46 -0.66 -3.86 -2.68
N ILE A 47 -1.44 -4.94 -2.78
CA ILE A 47 -1.12 -6.23 -2.18
C ILE A 47 -0.36 -7.07 -3.21
N LEU A 48 0.91 -7.32 -2.94
CA LEU A 48 1.80 -8.06 -3.84
C LEU A 48 1.93 -9.52 -3.41
N ARG A 49 2.03 -10.42 -4.39
CA ARG A 49 2.48 -11.80 -4.17
C ARG A 49 4.00 -11.83 -3.94
N HIS A 50 4.51 -12.91 -3.34
CA HIS A 50 5.94 -13.10 -3.18
C HIS A 50 6.67 -13.05 -4.54
N GLY A 51 7.67 -12.18 -4.65
CA GLY A 51 8.44 -11.95 -5.87
C GLY A 51 7.79 -11.01 -6.89
N GLU A 52 6.56 -10.54 -6.64
CA GLU A 52 5.90 -9.56 -7.50
C GLU A 52 6.47 -8.15 -7.27
N SER A 53 6.54 -7.35 -8.34
CA SER A 53 7.08 -5.99 -8.32
C SER A 53 6.00 -4.99 -8.65
N PHE A 54 6.08 -3.81 -8.04
CA PHE A 54 5.22 -2.67 -8.34
C PHE A 54 6.07 -1.46 -8.70
N THR A 55 5.79 -0.86 -9.85
CA THR A 55 6.36 0.41 -10.27
C THR A 55 5.36 1.52 -9.99
N VAL A 56 5.82 2.57 -9.29
CA VAL A 56 4.97 3.74 -9.02
C VAL A 56 4.69 4.47 -10.34
N PRO A 57 3.43 4.84 -10.64
CA PRO A 57 3.11 5.55 -11.88
C PRO A 57 3.85 6.88 -12.03
N GLU A 58 4.35 7.15 -13.24
CA GLU A 58 5.20 8.31 -13.58
C GLU A 58 4.55 9.66 -13.25
N GLN A 59 3.23 9.77 -13.37
CA GLN A 59 2.47 11.00 -13.06
C GLN A 59 2.68 11.47 -11.61
N ILE A 60 3.12 10.59 -10.73
CA ILE A 60 3.43 10.89 -9.33
C ILE A 60 4.82 11.51 -9.17
N LEU A 61 5.79 11.12 -10.02
CA LEU A 61 7.17 11.58 -9.96
C LEU A 61 7.28 13.03 -10.44
N GLN A 62 6.54 13.40 -11.49
CA GLN A 62 6.50 14.75 -12.04
C GLN A 62 5.99 15.80 -11.03
N HIS A 63 5.02 15.41 -10.19
CA HIS A 63 4.46 16.27 -9.13
C HIS A 63 5.46 16.67 -8.03
N ARG A 64 6.62 15.99 -7.92
CA ARG A 64 7.71 16.38 -7.01
C ARG A 64 8.69 17.33 -7.70
N ALA A 65 8.98 17.15 -8.99
CA ALA A 65 9.93 17.98 -9.73
C ALA A 65 9.47 19.46 -9.86
N GLU A 66 8.16 19.68 -10.04
CA GLU A 66 7.58 21.03 -10.15
C GLU A 66 7.63 21.82 -8.83
N LYS A 67 7.64 21.14 -7.69
CA LYS A 67 7.72 21.79 -6.36
C LYS A 67 9.13 22.26 -5.99
N PHE A 68 10.17 21.85 -6.71
CA PHE A 68 11.56 22.26 -6.45
C PHE A 68 12.13 23.21 -7.51
N THR A 69 11.36 23.57 -8.53
CA THR A 69 11.79 24.45 -9.64
C THR A 69 11.36 25.91 -9.47
N HIS A 70 10.72 26.26 -8.35
CA HIS A 70 10.39 27.64 -7.98
C HIS A 70 11.22 28.06 -6.75
N PHE A 71 12.50 28.36 -6.99
CA PHE A 71 13.36 29.18 -6.13
C PHE A 71 14.08 30.19 -7.02
#